data_AF-A0A2V8R8Z2-F1
#
_entry.id   AF-A0A2V8R8Z2-F1
#
_cell.length_a   1.000
_cell.length_b   1.000
_cell.length_c   1.000
_cell.angle_alpha   90.00
_cell.angle_beta   90.00
_cell.angle_gamma   90.00
#
_symmetry.space_group_name_H-M   'P 1'
#
loop_
_entity.id
_entity.type
_entity.pdbx_description
1 polymer ?
#
loop_
_entity_poly.entity_id
_entity_poly.type
_entity_poly.pdbx_seq_one_letter_code
_entity_poly.pdbx_strand_id
1 'polypeptide(L)'
;LRLYFADELFGPWREHPANPIVSGDRRNARPAGRVLTFDGKLIRFSQDCVPVYGTQVRAFAIRELTTTRYVEEELPSSPVLVASGAGWNAAGMHHVDAR
;
A
#
# COMPACT_ATOMS: atom_id res chain seq x y z
N LEU A 1 -5.51 -3.76 6.67
CA LEU A 1 -4.36 -2.86 6.89
C LEU A 1 -4.41 -2.34 8.31
N ARG A 2 -3.32 -2.51 9.05
CA ARG A 2 -3.11 -1.98 10.40
C ARG A 2 -1.73 -1.34 10.44
N LEU A 3 -1.59 -0.27 11.21
CA LEU A 3 -0.34 0.45 11.42
C LEU A 3 0.13 0.31 12.87
N TYR A 4 1.44 0.30 13.04
CA TYR A 4 2.12 0.28 14.32
C TYR A 4 3.30 1.25 14.26
N PHE A 5 3.66 1.84 15.39
CA PHE A 5 4.79 2.75 15.49
C PHE A 5 5.58 2.52 16.79
N ALA A 6 6.87 2.82 16.76
CA ALA A 6 7.77 2.75 17.89
C ALA A 6 8.83 3.85 17.77
N ASP A 7 9.38 4.28 18.89
CA ASP A 7 10.51 5.23 18.89
C ASP A 7 11.83 4.51 18.56
N GLU A 8 11.90 3.21 18.84
CA GLU A 8 13.05 2.33 18.58
C GLU A 8 12.64 1.15 17.70
N LEU A 9 13.57 0.65 16.87
CA LEU A 9 13.31 -0.44 15.91
C LEU A 9 12.79 -1.72 16.58
N PHE A 10 13.31 -2.04 17.78
CA PHE A 10 12.92 -3.23 18.54
C PHE A 10 11.73 -2.98 19.48
N GLY A 11 11.14 -1.79 19.43
CA GLY A 11 9.95 -1.43 20.20
C GLY A 11 10.22 -0.68 21.51
N PRO A 12 9.19 -0.48 22.34
CA PRO A 12 7.87 -1.11 22.23
C PRO A 12 7.05 -0.59 21.05
N TRP A 13 6.48 -1.51 20.26
CA TRP A 13 5.56 -1.18 19.17
C TRP A 13 4.16 -0.90 19.72
N ARG A 14 3.62 0.27 19.39
CA ARG A 14 2.28 0.74 19.76
C ARG A 14 1.36 0.64 18.56
N GLU A 15 0.17 0.10 18.77
CA GLU A 15 -0.86 0.06 17.73
C GLU A 15 -1.35 1.48 17.44
N HIS A 16 -1.48 1.84 16.16
CA HIS A 16 -2.01 3.14 15.78
C HIS A 16 -3.50 3.25 16.15
N PRO A 17 -3.95 4.34 16.80
CA PRO A 17 -5.33 4.45 17.32
C PRO A 17 -6.41 4.45 16.24
N ALA A 18 -6.08 4.84 15.01
CA ALA A 18 -7.01 4.76 13.87
C ALA A 18 -7.18 3.34 13.30
N ASN A 19 -6.51 2.33 13.85
CA ASN A 19 -6.68 0.96 13.38
C ASN A 19 -8.10 0.44 13.64
N PRO A 20 -8.63 -0.41 12.74
CA PRO A 20 -8.04 -0.82 11.46
C PRO A 20 -8.15 0.29 10.39
N ILE A 21 -7.04 0.57 9.69
CA ILE A 21 -7.04 1.55 8.59
C ILE A 21 -7.90 1.07 7.42
N VAL A 22 -7.77 -0.21 7.06
CA VAL A 22 -8.59 -0.85 6.04
C VAL A 22 -9.00 -2.22 6.55
N SER A 23 -10.30 -2.51 6.58
CA SER A 23 -10.86 -3.77 7.07
C SER A 23 -11.67 -4.45 5.96
N GLY A 24 -11.51 -5.77 5.81
CA GLY A 24 -12.31 -6.57 4.87
C GLY A 24 -12.12 -6.31 3.36
N ASP A 25 -11.28 -5.35 2.97
CA ASP A 25 -11.08 -4.98 1.57
C ASP A 25 -9.90 -5.71 0.92
N ARG A 26 -10.22 -6.71 0.08
CA ARG A 26 -9.23 -7.52 -0.65
C ARG A 26 -8.51 -6.76 -1.77
N ARG A 27 -8.97 -5.56 -2.17
CA ARG A 27 -8.32 -4.75 -3.20
C ARG A 27 -7.26 -3.82 -2.62
N ASN A 28 -7.48 -3.38 -1.37
CA ASN A 28 -6.78 -2.22 -0.83
C ASN A 28 -5.94 -2.53 0.43
N ALA A 29 -6.27 -3.59 1.17
CA ALA A 29 -5.69 -3.83 2.50
C ALA A 29 -4.29 -4.46 2.47
N ARG A 30 -3.93 -5.22 1.43
CA ARG A 30 -2.66 -5.97 1.35
C ARG A 30 -1.56 -5.08 0.78
N PRO A 31 -0.40 -4.91 1.45
CA PRO A 31 0.73 -4.17 0.90
C PRO A 31 1.28 -4.82 -0.38
N ALA A 32 1.75 -3.98 -1.31
CA ALA A 32 2.42 -4.41 -2.56
C ALA A 32 3.85 -3.86 -2.68
N GLY A 33 4.56 -3.71 -1.57
CA GLY A 33 5.90 -3.09 -1.57
C GLY A 33 6.14 -2.23 -0.34
N ARG A 34 7.31 -1.61 -0.28
CA ARG A 34 7.59 -0.55 0.70
C ARG A 34 6.82 0.73 0.36
N VAL A 35 6.64 1.59 1.35
CA VAL A 35 6.21 2.98 1.10
C VAL A 35 7.36 3.71 0.40
N LEU A 36 7.04 4.46 -0.65
CA LEU A 36 8.00 5.28 -1.39
C LEU A 36 7.79 6.75 -1.11
N THR A 37 8.87 7.53 -1.14
CA THR A 37 8.77 8.99 -1.26
C THR A 37 8.93 9.34 -2.73
N PHE A 38 7.92 9.95 -3.34
CA PHE A 38 7.93 10.36 -4.75
C PHE A 38 7.37 11.78 -4.84
N ASP A 39 8.12 12.71 -5.44
CA ASP A 39 7.80 14.15 -5.50
C ASP A 39 7.35 14.73 -4.14
N GLY A 40 8.08 14.38 -3.07
CA GLY A 40 7.79 14.82 -1.70
C GLY A 40 6.53 14.22 -1.07
N LYS A 41 5.88 13.24 -1.71
CA LYS A 41 4.70 12.54 -1.19
C LYS A 41 5.05 11.11 -0.79
N LEU A 42 4.47 10.64 0.31
CA LEU A 42 4.53 9.24 0.70
C LEU A 42 3.48 8.45 -0.07
N ILE A 43 3.89 7.39 -0.76
CA ILE A 43 3.02 6.54 -1.57
C ILE A 43 3.03 5.12 -1.00
N ARG A 44 1.85 4.63 -0.62
CA ARG A 44 1.62 3.24 -0.25
C ARG A 44 1.06 2.48 -1.45
N PHE A 45 1.62 1.31 -1.72
CA PHE A 45 1.08 0.41 -2.73
C PHE A 45 0.20 -0.67 -2.10
N SER A 46 -0.92 -0.98 -2.74
CA SER A 46 -1.72 -2.16 -2.41
C SER A 46 -1.76 -3.17 -3.55
N GLN A 47 -1.83 -4.43 -3.15
CA GLN A 47 -2.05 -5.54 -4.07
C GLN A 47 -3.56 -5.76 -4.20
N ASP A 48 -4.08 -5.66 -5.43
CA ASP A 48 -5.46 -6.04 -5.69
C ASP A 48 -5.58 -7.56 -5.81
N CYS A 49 -6.29 -8.16 -4.85
CA CYS A 49 -6.56 -9.60 -4.81
C CYS A 49 -7.96 -9.97 -5.34
N VAL A 50 -8.57 -9.12 -6.16
CA VAL A 50 -9.89 -9.35 -6.78
C VAL A 50 -9.78 -9.21 -8.31
N PRO A 51 -10.32 -10.16 -9.10
CA PRO A 51 -11.02 -11.39 -8.65
C PRO A 51 -10.07 -12.46 -8.12
N VAL A 52 -8.79 -12.40 -8.50
CA VAL A 52 -7.75 -13.37 -8.12
C VAL A 52 -6.55 -12.66 -7.48
N TYR A 53 -5.70 -13.44 -6.83
CA TYR A 53 -4.49 -12.94 -6.19
C TYR A 53 -3.58 -12.21 -7.19
N GLY A 54 -3.21 -10.95 -6.88
CA GLY A 54 -2.16 -10.25 -7.63
C GLY A 54 -2.60 -9.80 -9.02
N THR A 55 -3.85 -9.33 -9.13
CA THR A 55 -4.39 -8.85 -10.41
C THR A 55 -3.66 -7.59 -10.88
N GLN A 56 -3.42 -6.65 -9.95
CA GLN A 56 -2.80 -5.35 -10.21
C GLN A 56 -2.24 -4.72 -8.94
N VAL A 57 -1.44 -3.68 -9.10
CA VAL A 57 -0.93 -2.83 -8.01
C VAL A 57 -1.61 -1.46 -8.09
N ARG A 58 -2.19 -1.04 -6.96
CA ARG A 58 -2.83 0.26 -6.77
C ARG A 58 -1.93 1.15 -5.91
N ALA A 59 -2.07 2.47 -6.04
CA ALA A 59 -1.23 3.43 -5.34
C ALA A 59 -2.06 4.46 -4.58
N PHE A 60 -1.68 4.71 -3.33
CA PHE A 60 -2.35 5.62 -2.42
C PHE A 60 -1.36 6.66 -1.91
N ALA A 61 -1.67 7.94 -2.07
CA ALA A 61 -0.91 9.01 -1.44
C ALA A 61 -1.30 9.11 0.04
N ILE A 62 -0.34 8.92 0.93
CA ILE A 62 -0.51 9.17 2.36
C ILE A 62 -0.43 10.68 2.56
N ARG A 63 -1.59 11.30 2.84
CA ARG A 63 -1.74 12.75 3.05
C ARG A 63 -1.39 13.19 4.46
N GLU A 64 -1.63 12.31 5.44
CA GLU A 64 -1.21 12.52 6.81
C GLU A 64 -0.75 11.22 7.44
N LEU A 65 0.40 11.26 8.11
CA LEU A 65 1.00 10.15 8.85
C LEU A 65 1.59 10.70 10.15
N THR A 66 0.85 10.57 11.24
CA THR A 66 1.31 10.89 12.59
C THR A 66 1.07 9.69 13.51
N THR A 67 1.40 9.81 14.79
CA THR A 67 1.13 8.75 15.78
C THR A 67 -0.35 8.68 16.18
N THR A 68 -1.17 9.66 15.78
CA THR A 68 -2.60 9.75 16.14
C THR A 68 -3.54 9.85 14.95
N ARG A 69 -3.07 10.20 13.75
CA ARG A 69 -3.89 10.36 12.54
C ARG A 69 -3.21 9.74 11.33
N TYR A 70 -4.04 9.10 10.50
CA TYR A 70 -3.65 8.55 9.21
C TYR A 70 -4.71 8.89 8.18
N VAL A 71 -4.29 9.43 7.04
CA VAL A 71 -5.17 9.66 5.89
C VAL A 71 -4.42 9.31 4.61
N GLU A 72 -5.08 8.52 3.77
CA GLU A 72 -4.61 8.23 2.42
C GLU A 72 -5.73 8.48 1.40
N GLU A 73 -5.34 8.79 0.18
CA GLU A 73 -6.24 8.85 -0.97
C GLU A 73 -5.66 8.02 -2.12
N GLU A 74 -6.51 7.33 -2.88
CA GLU A 74 -6.06 6.66 -4.09
C GLU A 74 -5.61 7.68 -5.14
N LEU A 75 -4.46 7.44 -5.75
CA LEU A 75 -3.94 8.31 -6.80
C LEU A 75 -4.79 8.20 -8.08
N PRO A 76 -5.00 9.30 -8.82
CA PRO A 76 -5.65 9.25 -10.13
C PRO A 76 -4.96 8.35 -11.16
N SER A 77 -3.66 8.10 -10.98
CA SER A 77 -2.87 7.19 -11.83
C SER A 77 -2.98 5.71 -11.41
N SER A 78 -3.80 5.38 -10.42
CA SER A 78 -4.06 4.00 -9.99
C SER A 78 -5.05 3.30 -10.93
N PRO A 79 -4.86 2.01 -11.28
CA PRO A 79 -3.73 1.17 -10.90
C PRO A 79 -2.44 1.56 -11.63
N VAL A 80 -1.31 1.45 -10.93
CA VAL A 80 0.01 1.84 -11.46
C VAL A 80 0.73 0.72 -12.19
N LEU A 81 0.38 -0.54 -11.90
CA LEU A 81 0.90 -1.71 -12.60
C LEU A 81 -0.20 -2.75 -12.76
N VAL A 82 -0.33 -3.27 -13.97
CA VAL A 82 -1.31 -4.31 -14.34
C VAL A 82 -0.59 -5.46 -15.06
N ALA A 83 -1.33 -6.53 -15.33
CA ALA A 83 -0.87 -7.59 -16.22
C ALA A 83 -0.46 -6.99 -17.59
N SER A 84 0.75 -7.29 -18.05
CA SER A 84 1.26 -6.77 -19.32
C SER A 84 0.81 -7.59 -20.54
N GLY A 85 0.27 -8.79 -20.31
CA GLY A 85 -0.05 -9.76 -21.37
C GLY A 85 1.16 -10.52 -21.93
N ALA A 86 2.40 -10.18 -21.54
CA ALA A 86 3.60 -10.87 -22.01
C ALA A 86 4.76 -10.84 -20.99
N GLY A 87 5.68 -11.79 -21.08
CA GLY A 87 6.87 -11.82 -20.22
C GLY A 87 6.55 -12.12 -18.75
N TRP A 88 7.43 -11.64 -17.85
CA TRP A 88 7.42 -12.02 -16.43
C TRP A 88 6.17 -11.57 -15.65
N ASN A 89 5.48 -10.52 -16.12
CA ASN A 89 4.24 -10.00 -15.54
C ASN A 89 3.02 -10.18 -16.45
N ALA A 90 3.03 -11.19 -17.32
CA ALA A 90 1.98 -11.39 -18.32
C ALA A 90 0.56 -11.53 -17.72
N ALA A 91 0.43 -12.20 -16.57
CA ALA A 91 -0.86 -12.58 -15.99
C ALA A 91 -1.32 -11.71 -14.81
N GLY A 92 -0.45 -10.85 -14.27
CA GLY A 92 -0.76 -10.07 -13.08
C GLY A 92 0.45 -9.38 -12.47
N MET A 93 0.18 -8.54 -11.48
CA MET A 93 1.17 -7.81 -10.70
C MET A 93 0.78 -7.76 -9.23
N HIS A 94 1.74 -8.02 -8.35
CA HIS A 94 1.49 -8.13 -6.91
C HIS A 94 2.48 -7.36 -6.03
N HIS A 95 3.56 -6.84 -6.61
CA HIS A 95 4.61 -6.14 -5.87
C HIS A 95 5.30 -5.11 -6.75
N VAL A 96 5.73 -4.01 -6.13
CA VAL A 96 6.60 -3.00 -6.71
C VAL A 96 7.62 -2.52 -5.70
N ASP A 97 8.86 -2.42 -6.15
CA ASP A 97 9.92 -1.68 -5.46
C ASP A 97 10.69 -0.89 -6.52
N ALA A 98 10.25 0.36 -6.73
CA ALA A 98 10.86 1.27 -7.68
C ALA A 98 11.92 2.14 -6.98
N ARG A 99 12.99 2.47 -7.70
CA ARG A 99 14.04 3.38 -7.24
C ARG A 99 13.67 4.83 -7.48
#